data_AF-A0A9P9T7L0-F1
#
_entry.id   AF-A0A9P9T7L0-F1
#
_cell.length_a   1.000
_cell.length_b   1.000
_cell.length_c   1.000
_cell.angle_alpha   90.00
_cell.angle_beta   90.00
_cell.angle_gamma   90.00
#
_symmetry.space_group_name_H-M   'P 1'
#
loop_
_entity.id
_entity.type
_entity.pdbx_description
1 polymer ?
#
loop_
_entity_poly.entity_id
_entity_poly.type
_entity_poly.pdbx_seq_one_letter_code
_entity_poly.pdbx_strand_id
1 'polypeptide(L)'
;MEATRLDLNQMCVFDTQKAAQHVLDLDHRCTMEEMLTLLDCPFEDLVLHTAGNDANFTLRALLLLAKRDVEVSNRPVSAEAARLLKRFAEVALAPVPLSDLQTQKEQRRQVEMNRKEARAQKQKRKRAALRAREREAGEKETAGAD
;
A
#
# COMPACT_ATOMS: atom_id res chain seq x y z
N MET A 1 -20.47 26.46 18.82
CA MET A 1 -20.29 26.32 17.36
C MET A 1 -21.67 26.07 16.78
N GLU A 2 -22.24 27.06 16.09
CA GLU A 2 -23.46 26.84 15.29
C GLU A 2 -23.11 25.95 14.11
N ALA A 3 -23.69 24.75 14.07
CA ALA A 3 -23.58 23.88 12.91
C ALA A 3 -24.26 24.57 11.72
N THR A 4 -23.56 24.66 10.59
CA THR A 4 -24.13 25.16 9.32
C THR A 4 -25.37 24.34 8.98
N ARG A 5 -26.55 24.96 9.01
CA ARG A 5 -27.84 24.38 8.63
C ARG A 5 -27.90 24.16 7.11
N LEU A 6 -27.08 23.23 6.62
CA LEU A 6 -27.12 22.76 5.25
C LEU A 6 -27.97 21.50 5.21
N ASP A 7 -29.08 21.57 4.47
CA ASP A 7 -29.87 20.39 4.15
C ASP A 7 -29.16 19.61 3.03
N LEU A 8 -28.43 18.57 3.42
CA LEU A 8 -27.75 17.69 2.49
C LEU A 8 -28.73 16.60 2.05
N ASN A 9 -29.41 16.82 0.92
CA ASN A 9 -30.22 15.81 0.25
C ASN A 9 -29.34 14.72 -0.37
N GLN A 10 -28.82 13.82 0.48
CA GLN A 10 -27.99 12.69 0.05
C GLN A 10 -28.85 11.62 -0.62
N MET A 11 -28.68 11.42 -1.93
CA MET A 11 -29.49 10.46 -2.69
C MET A 11 -29.07 8.99 -2.48
N CYS A 12 -27.77 8.71 -2.40
CA CYS A 12 -27.26 7.39 -2.05
C CYS A 12 -25.81 7.44 -1.57
N VAL A 13 -25.38 6.37 -0.90
CA VAL A 13 -23.99 6.15 -0.47
C VAL A 13 -23.53 4.79 -1.00
N PHE A 14 -22.43 4.79 -1.73
CA PHE A 14 -21.74 3.56 -2.12
C PHE A 14 -20.63 3.29 -1.10
N ASP A 15 -20.82 2.27 -0.27
CA ASP A 15 -19.79 1.77 0.64
C ASP A 15 -18.87 0.82 -0.14
N THR A 16 -17.71 1.33 -0.56
CA THR A 16 -16.69 0.57 -1.29
C THR A 16 -16.12 -0.59 -0.48
N GLN A 17 -15.97 -0.45 0.84
CA GLN A 17 -15.50 -1.56 1.67
C GLN A 17 -16.52 -2.69 1.63
N LYS A 18 -17.81 -2.38 1.80
CA LYS A 18 -18.88 -3.38 1.73
C LYS A 18 -18.98 -4.02 0.35
N ALA A 19 -18.83 -3.24 -0.72
CA ALA A 19 -18.80 -3.78 -2.09
C ALA A 19 -17.62 -4.74 -2.28
N ALA A 20 -16.43 -4.38 -1.80
CA ALA A 20 -15.25 -5.21 -1.88
C ALA A 20 -15.42 -6.58 -1.21
N GLN A 21 -16.09 -6.64 -0.04
CA GLN A 21 -16.36 -7.91 0.63
C GLN A 21 -17.05 -8.93 -0.27
N HIS A 22 -18.07 -8.49 -1.00
CA HIS A 22 -18.85 -9.37 -1.86
C HIS A 22 -18.12 -9.71 -3.17
N VAL A 23 -17.49 -8.71 -3.80
CA VAL A 23 -16.83 -8.90 -5.10
C VAL A 23 -15.54 -9.70 -4.98
N LEU A 24 -14.83 -9.58 -3.87
CA LEU A 24 -13.55 -10.25 -3.59
C LEU A 24 -13.69 -11.49 -2.71
N ASP A 25 -14.92 -11.86 -2.34
CA ASP A 25 -15.25 -13.03 -1.49
C ASP A 25 -14.49 -13.03 -0.15
N LEU A 26 -14.56 -11.90 0.57
CA LEU A 26 -13.89 -11.70 1.85
C LEU A 26 -14.84 -11.90 3.03
N ASP A 27 -14.34 -12.55 4.09
CA ASP A 27 -15.06 -12.77 5.35
C ASP A 27 -14.96 -11.59 6.34
N HIS A 28 -14.20 -10.55 5.99
CA HIS A 28 -13.92 -9.38 6.83
C HIS A 28 -13.97 -8.09 6.01
N ARG A 29 -13.95 -6.92 6.66
CA ARG A 29 -13.90 -5.62 5.97
C ARG A 29 -12.46 -5.32 5.58
N CYS A 30 -12.18 -5.19 4.29
CA CYS A 30 -10.82 -4.90 3.86
C CYS A 30 -10.40 -3.47 4.19
N THR A 31 -9.12 -3.29 4.48
CA THR A 31 -8.52 -1.96 4.53
C THR A 31 -8.39 -1.37 3.12
N MET A 32 -8.17 -0.06 3.00
CA MET A 32 -7.90 0.54 1.69
C MET A 32 -6.68 -0.09 1.02
N GLU A 33 -5.60 -0.31 1.79
CA GLU A 33 -4.36 -0.93 1.30
C GLU A 33 -4.62 -2.32 0.73
N GLU A 34 -5.30 -3.18 1.51
CA GLU A 34 -5.66 -4.52 1.10
C GLU A 34 -6.56 -4.52 -0.14
N MET A 35 -7.55 -3.63 -0.18
CA MET A 35 -8.44 -3.47 -1.35
C MET A 35 -7.65 -3.13 -2.62
N LEU A 36 -6.74 -2.16 -2.53
CA LEU A 36 -5.93 -1.74 -3.67
C LEU A 36 -4.95 -2.83 -4.10
N THR A 37 -4.35 -3.56 -3.15
CA THR A 37 -3.50 -4.72 -3.42
C THR A 37 -4.27 -5.83 -4.14
N LEU A 38 -5.45 -6.21 -3.65
CA LEU A 38 -6.27 -7.28 -4.25
C LEU A 38 -6.80 -6.91 -5.64
N LEU A 39 -6.93 -5.62 -5.93
CA LEU A 39 -7.37 -5.10 -7.22
C LEU A 39 -6.22 -4.78 -8.18
N ASP A 40 -4.97 -5.07 -7.80
CA ASP A 40 -3.75 -4.70 -8.52
C ASP A 40 -3.68 -3.21 -8.87
N CYS A 41 -4.28 -2.36 -8.03
CA CYS A 41 -4.24 -0.91 -8.20
C CYS A 41 -2.89 -0.39 -7.70
N PRO A 42 -2.10 0.34 -8.52
CA PRO A 42 -0.83 0.88 -8.06
C PRO A 42 -1.07 1.98 -7.01
N PHE A 43 -0.41 1.84 -5.86
CA PHE A 43 -0.35 2.86 -4.82
C PHE A 43 1.00 2.79 -4.10
N GLU A 44 1.35 3.87 -3.42
CA GLU A 44 2.45 3.89 -2.47
C GLU A 44 1.84 4.07 -1.08
N ASP A 45 2.27 3.27 -0.10
CA ASP A 45 1.76 3.28 1.27
C ASP A 45 1.75 4.69 1.89
N LEU A 46 2.68 5.54 1.46
CA LEU A 46 2.92 6.87 2.02
C LEU A 46 2.00 7.96 1.45
N VAL A 47 1.19 7.61 0.45
CA VAL A 47 0.21 8.47 -0.20
C VAL A 47 -1.17 8.31 0.44
N LEU A 48 -1.40 7.20 1.13
CA LEU A 48 -2.63 6.95 1.87
C LEU A 48 -2.72 7.83 3.14
N HIS A 49 -3.93 7.95 3.70
CA HIS A 49 -4.25 8.77 4.88
C HIS A 49 -4.25 10.29 4.64
N THR A 50 -4.28 10.70 3.37
CA THR A 50 -4.60 12.08 2.99
C THR A 50 -5.99 12.06 2.38
N ALA A 51 -6.95 12.79 2.95
CA ALA A 51 -8.36 12.70 2.53
C ALA A 51 -8.58 12.84 1.01
N GLY A 52 -7.82 13.72 0.33
CA GLY A 52 -7.89 13.86 -1.13
C GLY A 52 -7.38 12.64 -1.89
N ASN A 53 -6.32 12.00 -1.40
CA ASN A 53 -5.80 10.77 -1.97
C ASN A 53 -6.72 9.60 -1.65
N ASP A 54 -7.21 9.50 -0.42
CA ASP A 54 -8.15 8.46 -0.01
C ASP A 54 -9.42 8.51 -0.85
N ALA A 55 -9.93 9.71 -1.17
CA ALA A 55 -11.04 9.88 -2.11
C ALA A 55 -10.69 9.41 -3.53
N ASN A 56 -9.48 9.75 -4.02
CA ASN A 56 -9.01 9.32 -5.33
C ASN A 56 -8.90 7.78 -5.42
N PHE A 57 -8.24 7.16 -4.45
CA PHE A 57 -8.09 5.71 -4.39
C PHE A 57 -9.41 4.99 -4.14
N THR A 58 -10.31 5.57 -3.36
CA THR A 58 -11.69 5.06 -3.20
C THR A 58 -12.39 4.98 -4.55
N LEU A 59 -12.29 6.04 -5.37
CA LEU A 59 -12.89 6.04 -6.72
C LEU A 59 -12.22 5.00 -7.61
N ARG A 60 -10.88 4.92 -7.62
CA ARG A 60 -10.14 3.92 -8.41
C ARG A 60 -10.53 2.49 -8.03
N ALA A 61 -10.61 2.20 -6.73
CA ALA A 61 -11.05 0.92 -6.23
C ALA A 61 -12.49 0.62 -6.67
N LEU A 62 -13.42 1.58 -6.57
CA LEU A 62 -14.80 1.40 -7.03
C LEU A 62 -14.88 1.05 -8.53
N LEU A 63 -14.08 1.71 -9.37
CA LEU A 63 -14.01 1.44 -10.81
C LEU A 63 -13.51 0.02 -11.11
N LEU A 64 -12.49 -0.45 -10.37
CA LEU A 64 -11.95 -1.80 -10.50
C LEU A 64 -12.90 -2.86 -9.95
N LEU A 65 -13.59 -2.58 -8.84
CA LEU A 65 -14.63 -3.46 -8.28
C LEU A 65 -15.78 -3.66 -9.27
N ALA A 66 -16.24 -2.59 -9.93
CA ALA A 66 -17.29 -2.70 -10.95
C ALA A 66 -16.89 -3.62 -12.11
N LYS A 67 -15.63 -3.55 -12.55
CA LYS A 67 -15.08 -4.48 -13.56
C LYS A 67 -15.01 -5.90 -13.02
N ARG A 68 -14.49 -6.07 -11.80
CA ARG A 68 -14.30 -7.39 -11.18
C ARG A 68 -15.63 -8.11 -10.93
N ASP A 69 -16.65 -7.39 -10.50
CA ASP A 69 -18.01 -7.93 -10.30
C ASP A 69 -18.59 -8.52 -11.59
N VAL A 70 -18.39 -7.83 -12.72
CA VAL A 70 -18.81 -8.33 -14.04
C VAL A 70 -18.02 -9.58 -14.45
N GLU A 71 -16.71 -9.61 -14.21
CA GLU A 71 -15.87 -10.78 -14.47
C GLU A 71 -16.30 -12.00 -13.65
N VAL A 72 -16.60 -11.81 -12.37
CA VAL A 72 -16.99 -12.89 -11.46
C VAL A 72 -18.43 -13.36 -11.71
N SER A 73 -19.34 -12.44 -12.00
CA SER A 73 -20.77 -12.76 -12.19
C SER A 73 -21.07 -13.53 -13.48
N ASN A 74 -20.11 -13.61 -14.42
CA ASN A 74 -20.26 -14.26 -15.74
C ASN A 74 -21.53 -13.82 -16.50
N ARG A 75 -22.02 -12.60 -16.23
CA ARG A 75 -23.22 -12.07 -16.88
C ARG A 75 -22.86 -11.52 -18.26
N PRO A 76 -23.70 -11.76 -19.28
CA PRO A 76 -23.51 -11.10 -20.56
C PRO A 76 -23.67 -9.60 -20.39
N VAL A 77 -22.66 -8.84 -20.82
CA VAL A 77 -22.68 -7.38 -20.86
C VAL A 77 -22.75 -6.88 -22.29
N SER A 78 -23.38 -5.73 -22.49
CA SER A 78 -23.42 -5.10 -23.81
C SER A 78 -22.01 -4.70 -24.25
N ALA A 79 -21.80 -4.56 -25.57
CA ALA A 79 -20.53 -4.09 -26.11
C ALA A 79 -20.15 -2.68 -25.59
N GLU A 80 -21.15 -1.86 -25.27
CA GLU A 80 -20.94 -0.53 -24.66
C GLU A 80 -20.46 -0.64 -23.22
N ALA A 81 -21.11 -1.46 -22.40
CA ALA A 81 -20.68 -1.71 -21.03
C ALA A 81 -19.26 -2.29 -20.99
N ALA A 82 -18.92 -3.23 -21.88
CA ALA A 82 -17.57 -3.78 -21.98
C ALA A 82 -16.52 -2.69 -22.30
N ARG A 83 -16.83 -1.76 -23.21
CA ARG A 83 -15.95 -0.61 -23.49
C ARG A 83 -15.80 0.31 -22.29
N LEU A 84 -16.87 0.55 -21.55
CA LEU A 84 -16.85 1.39 -20.36
C LEU A 84 -15.98 0.77 -19.25
N LEU A 85 -16.16 -0.53 -18.98
CA LEU A 85 -15.33 -1.26 -18.01
C LEU A 85 -13.84 -1.26 -18.37
N LYS A 86 -13.52 -1.31 -19.67
CA LYS A 86 -12.14 -1.13 -20.13
C LYS A 86 -11.60 0.25 -19.77
N ARG A 87 -12.38 1.32 -20.00
CA ARG A 87 -11.99 2.69 -19.63
C ARG A 87 -11.84 2.86 -18.12
N PHE A 88 -12.70 2.23 -17.34
CA PHE A 88 -12.60 2.21 -15.87
C PHE A 88 -11.26 1.67 -15.41
N ALA A 89 -10.83 0.52 -15.95
CA ALA A 89 -9.52 -0.03 -15.64
C ALA A 89 -8.38 0.87 -16.09
N GLU A 90 -8.44 1.45 -17.30
CA GLU A 90 -7.42 2.38 -17.80
C GLU A 90 -7.23 3.58 -16.86
N VAL A 91 -8.32 4.18 -16.40
CA VAL A 91 -8.29 5.32 -15.47
C VAL A 91 -7.79 4.89 -14.10
N ALA A 92 -8.29 3.78 -13.58
CA ALA A 92 -7.95 3.30 -12.24
C ALA A 92 -6.48 2.86 -12.10
N LEU A 93 -5.89 2.33 -13.17
CA LEU A 93 -4.52 1.85 -13.22
C LEU A 93 -3.51 2.89 -13.74
N ALA A 94 -3.98 4.05 -14.21
CA ALA A 94 -3.09 5.13 -14.65
C ALA A 94 -2.20 5.60 -13.49
N PRO A 95 -0.93 5.99 -13.75
CA PRO A 95 -0.06 6.52 -12.70
C PRO A 95 -0.74 7.66 -11.91
N VAL A 96 -0.60 7.63 -10.58
CA VAL A 96 -1.03 8.75 -9.74
C VAL A 96 0.08 9.79 -9.78
N PRO A 97 -0.17 11.02 -10.27
CA PRO A 97 0.82 12.08 -10.14
C PRO A 97 0.97 12.43 -8.67
N LEU A 98 2.09 12.02 -8.07
CA LEU A 98 2.48 12.50 -6.75
C LEU A 98 2.77 14.00 -6.84
N SER A 99 2.36 14.74 -5.82
CA SER A 99 2.84 16.11 -5.67
C SER A 99 4.34 16.11 -5.39
N ASP A 100 5.06 17.15 -5.82
CA ASP A 100 6.50 17.31 -5.57
C ASP A 100 6.85 17.17 -4.08
N LEU A 101 5.95 17.59 -3.20
CA LEU A 101 6.11 17.47 -1.75
C LEU A 101 6.08 16.01 -1.27
N GLN A 102 5.20 15.19 -1.85
CA GLN A 102 5.11 13.76 -1.54
C GLN A 102 6.35 13.03 -2.03
N THR A 103 6.78 13.29 -3.27
CA THR A 103 8.01 12.74 -3.83
C THR A 103 9.24 13.09 -2.97
N GLN A 104 9.35 14.32 -2.49
CA GLN A 104 10.43 14.72 -1.59
C GLN A 104 10.36 14.03 -0.21
N LYS A 105 9.16 13.85 0.34
CA LYS A 105 8.97 13.17 1.63
C LYS A 105 9.37 11.70 1.54
N GLU A 106 9.04 11.05 0.42
CA GLU A 106 9.43 9.66 0.12
C GLU A 106 10.95 9.52 0.07
N GLN A 107 11.60 10.36 -0.74
CA GLN A 107 13.06 10.37 -0.88
C GLN A 107 13.77 10.56 0.47
N ARG A 108 13.27 11.45 1.32
CA ARG A 108 13.83 11.68 2.67
C ARG A 108 13.71 10.43 3.55
N ARG A 109 12.57 9.74 3.52
CA ARG A 109 12.37 8.49 4.28
C ARG A 109 13.27 7.38 3.79
N GLN A 110 13.38 7.18 2.48
CA GLN A 110 14.27 6.17 1.91
C GLN A 110 15.72 6.41 2.31
N VAL A 111 16.18 7.67 2.28
CA VAL A 111 17.51 8.05 2.76
C VAL A 111 17.68 7.74 4.25
N GLU A 112 16.66 7.99 5.08
CA GLU A 112 16.72 7.69 6.51
C GLU A 112 16.76 6.18 6.79
N MET A 113 15.97 5.38 6.07
CA MET A 113 15.95 3.93 6.18
C MET A 113 17.30 3.33 5.79
N ASN A 114 17.84 3.72 4.63
CA ASN A 114 19.16 3.28 4.17
C ASN A 114 20.26 3.65 5.20
N ARG A 115 20.16 4.84 5.83
CA ARG A 115 21.08 5.25 6.90
C ARG A 115 20.95 4.37 8.15
N LYS A 116 19.73 4.00 8.56
CA LYS A 116 19.50 3.11 9.71
C LYS A 116 20.05 1.71 9.43
N GLU A 117 19.81 1.17 8.25
CA GLU A 117 20.32 -0.14 7.84
C GLU A 117 21.84 -0.18 7.81
N ALA A 118 22.48 0.83 7.21
CA ALA A 118 23.94 0.95 7.18
C ALA A 118 24.54 1.00 8.59
N ARG A 119 23.90 1.74 9.51
CA ARG A 119 24.31 1.80 10.93
C ARG A 119 24.19 0.44 11.60
N ALA A 120 23.07 -0.26 11.41
CA ALA A 120 22.83 -1.59 11.96
C ALA A 120 23.85 -2.61 11.44
N GLN A 121 24.14 -2.58 10.13
CA GLN A 121 25.10 -3.49 9.52
C GLN A 121 26.53 -3.23 10.00
N LYS A 122 26.92 -1.95 10.17
CA LYS A 122 28.22 -1.58 10.77
C LYS A 122 28.34 -2.10 12.21
N GLN A 123 27.29 -1.98 13.03
CA GLN A 123 27.27 -2.54 14.37
C GLN A 123 27.38 -4.07 14.38
N LYS A 124 26.64 -4.77 13.51
CA LYS A 124 26.74 -6.24 13.38
C LYS A 124 28.16 -6.68 13.01
N ARG A 125 28.79 -6.01 12.03
CA ARG A 125 30.19 -6.30 11.64
C ARG A 125 31.16 -6.08 12.80
N LYS A 126 31.03 -4.98 13.55
CA LYS A 126 31.89 -4.71 14.72
C LYS A 126 31.75 -5.79 15.80
N ARG A 127 30.52 -6.23 16.10
CA ARG A 127 30.27 -7.30 17.07
C ARG A 127 30.82 -8.66 16.60
N ALA A 128 30.67 -8.98 15.32
CA ALA A 128 31.23 -10.20 14.75
C ALA A 128 32.77 -10.22 14.83
N ALA A 129 33.43 -9.10 14.50
CA ALA A 129 34.88 -8.98 14.59
C ALA A 129 35.39 -9.09 16.04
N LEU A 130 34.66 -8.54 17.01
CA LEU A 130 35.01 -8.69 18.43
C LEU A 130 34.95 -10.16 18.87
N ARG A 131 33.87 -10.87 18.53
CA ARG A 131 33.70 -12.29 18.84
C ARG A 131 34.76 -13.17 18.17
N ALA A 132 35.18 -12.83 16.96
CA ALA A 132 36.26 -13.55 16.28
C ALA A 132 37.59 -13.40 17.02
N ARG A 133 37.94 -12.18 17.45
CA ARG A 133 39.14 -11.92 18.25
C ARG A 133 39.12 -12.63 19.61
N GLU A 134 37.97 -12.68 20.27
CA GLU A 134 37.81 -13.42 21.53
C GLU A 134 38.05 -14.92 21.36
N ARG A 135 37.58 -15.50 20.24
CA ARG A 135 37.83 -16.93 19.92
C ARG A 135 39.31 -17.19 19.63
N GLU A 136 39.94 -16.35 18.82
CA GLU A 136 41.37 -16.46 18.50
C GLU A 136 42.27 -16.28 19.73
N ALA A 137 41.85 -15.46 20.71
CA ALA A 137 42.58 -15.28 21.96
C ALA A 137 42.45 -16.51 22.88
N GLY A 138 41.23 -17.08 23.01
CA GLY A 138 41.00 -18.29 23.80
C GLY A 138 41.74 -19.52 23.26
N GLU A 139 41.81 -19.67 21.92
CA GLU A 139 42.56 -20.77 21.28
C GLU A 139 44.08 -20.67 21.53
N LYS A 140 44.63 -19.45 21.60
CA LYS A 140 46.06 -19.21 21.90
C LYS A 140 46.41 -19.46 23.36
N GLU A 141 45.52 -19.18 24.30
CA GLU A 141 45.73 -19.51 25.72
C GLU A 141 45.72 -21.02 25.96
N THR A 142 44.91 -21.78 25.23
CA THR A 142 44.90 -23.25 25.32
C THR A 142 46.09 -23.93 24.65
N ALA A 143 46.73 -23.28 23.67
CA ALA A 143 47.88 -23.84 22.94
C ALA A 143 49.25 -23.52 23.58
N GLY A 144 49.30 -22.65 24.58
CA GLY A 144 50.53 -22.28 25.30
C GLY A 144 50.71 -22.95 26.67
N ALA A 145 49.88 -23.93 27.00
CA ALA A 145 49.85 -24.61 28.30
C ALA A 145 50.46 -26.03 28.29
N ASP A 146 51.12 -26.45 27.21
CA ASP A 146 51.92 -27.69 27.11
C ASP A 146 53.43 -27.41 27.16
#